data_AF-A0A4Q0YL73-F1
#
_entry.id   AF-A0A4Q0YL73-F1
#
_cell.length_a   1.000
_cell.length_b   1.000
_cell.length_c   1.000
_cell.angle_alpha   90.00
_cell.angle_beta   90.00
_cell.angle_gamma   90.00
#
_symmetry.space_group_name_H-M   'P 1'
#
loop_
_entity.id
_entity.type
_entity.pdbx_description
1 polymer ?
#
loop_
_entity_poly.entity_id
_entity_poly.type
_entity_poly.pdbx_seq_one_letter_code
_entity_poly.pdbx_strand_id
1 'polypeptide(L)'
;MATVETKDVTEDQELNVGKAKNIVETFFDFFQVRGQTTDPELIKDILKNDLFFYESELIMSEFSDTFFTPQRLDPLLDSVSEGLFDKHPAVVEFLSSAIEQGLIVKNQESAEIARRILHCCFILDKTTEKQLHDYQWSEKLFDYFHPVRDKKGIKKGVLRSLVTSYRVSGRWFVAAKVASLELVSLRYLKRMRKKNFKPGSLSDKFNQKLWVAMLNLNIYEATLQDWFSKQPGNSEAGFILTCTNAERVTDDGQILYHNTQLWASLYHTWNLCFITGDLPHLDLMYPKLLIPAVANASGDHYIHARAIILTITFSLMTLRIANNQPSAFEIQNKEKLCNLWGEINRKYARELLAVEEKKGRKTMGWFKRMIYKKVYLK
;
A
#
# COMPACT_ATOMS: atom_id res chain seq x y z
N MET A 1 -36.62 30.21 -30.04
CA MET A 1 -36.20 29.05 -29.21
C MET A 1 -34.96 28.48 -29.85
N ALA A 2 -33.79 28.73 -29.27
CA ALA A 2 -32.53 28.18 -29.78
C ALA A 2 -32.36 26.76 -29.24
N THR A 3 -32.30 25.79 -30.15
CA THR A 3 -31.91 24.40 -29.88
C THR A 3 -30.44 24.38 -29.50
N VAL A 4 -30.16 24.04 -28.25
CA VAL A 4 -28.81 23.75 -27.76
C VAL A 4 -28.46 22.35 -28.26
N GLU A 5 -27.52 22.27 -29.20
CA GLU A 5 -26.88 21.01 -29.60
C GLU A 5 -26.11 20.45 -28.40
N THR A 6 -26.61 19.36 -27.84
CA THR A 6 -25.85 18.49 -26.94
C THR A 6 -24.82 17.76 -27.80
N LYS A 7 -23.58 18.28 -27.84
CA LYS A 7 -22.44 17.53 -28.35
C LYS A 7 -22.28 16.22 -27.56
N ASP A 8 -22.15 15.11 -28.27
CA ASP A 8 -21.86 13.78 -27.74
C ASP A 8 -20.61 13.80 -26.87
N VAL A 9 -20.80 13.76 -25.55
CA VAL A 9 -19.74 13.65 -24.55
C VAL A 9 -19.22 12.21 -24.43
N THR A 10 -19.90 11.25 -25.05
CA THR A 10 -19.68 9.81 -24.90
C THR A 10 -18.50 9.28 -25.72
N GLU A 11 -18.30 9.71 -26.97
CA GLU A 11 -17.21 9.19 -27.81
C GLU A 11 -15.81 9.59 -27.31
N ASP A 12 -15.62 10.84 -26.89
CA ASP A 12 -14.34 11.31 -26.35
C ASP A 12 -13.99 10.66 -25.00
N GLN A 13 -15.01 10.27 -24.22
CA GLN A 13 -14.79 9.55 -22.96
C GLN A 13 -14.38 8.09 -23.22
N GLU A 14 -15.02 7.38 -24.15
CA GLU A 14 -14.65 6.01 -24.51
C GLU A 14 -13.25 5.91 -25.11
N LEU A 15 -12.87 6.86 -25.98
CA LEU A 15 -11.54 6.91 -26.58
C LEU A 15 -10.43 7.14 -25.54
N ASN A 16 -10.68 7.97 -24.52
CA ASN A 16 -9.74 8.22 -23.44
C ASN A 16 -9.66 7.04 -22.44
N VAL A 17 -10.79 6.38 -22.16
CA VAL A 17 -10.85 5.16 -21.35
C VAL A 17 -10.04 4.03 -21.99
N GLY A 18 -10.22 3.82 -23.30
CA GLY A 18 -9.45 2.81 -24.04
C GLY A 18 -7.93 3.07 -24.01
N LYS A 19 -7.50 4.32 -24.19
CA LYS A 19 -6.07 4.71 -24.13
C LYS A 19 -5.46 4.52 -22.74
N ALA A 20 -6.18 4.85 -21.68
CA ALA A 20 -5.64 4.74 -20.33
C ALA A 20 -5.68 3.30 -19.78
N LYS A 21 -6.62 2.43 -20.18
CA LYS A 21 -6.47 0.98 -19.94
C LYS A 21 -5.24 0.43 -20.67
N ASN A 22 -4.99 0.92 -21.88
CA ASN A 22 -3.85 0.52 -22.69
C ASN A 22 -2.49 0.85 -22.04
N ILE A 23 -2.35 1.92 -21.25
CA ILE A 23 -1.04 2.25 -20.66
C ILE A 23 -0.60 1.26 -19.56
N VAL A 24 -1.54 0.75 -18.75
CA VAL A 24 -1.21 -0.23 -17.71
C VAL A 24 -0.86 -1.58 -18.36
N GLU A 25 -1.59 -1.96 -19.41
CA GLU A 25 -1.25 -3.12 -20.23
C GLU A 25 0.11 -2.96 -20.91
N THR A 26 0.38 -1.79 -21.49
CA THR A 26 1.67 -1.45 -22.10
C THR A 26 2.80 -1.58 -21.08
N PHE A 27 2.57 -1.18 -19.82
CA PHE A 27 3.55 -1.34 -18.75
C PHE A 27 3.82 -2.82 -18.42
N PHE A 28 2.81 -3.69 -18.41
CA PHE A 28 3.02 -5.13 -18.21
C PHE A 28 3.72 -5.78 -19.41
N ASP A 29 3.33 -5.41 -20.63
CA ASP A 29 3.99 -5.86 -21.86
C ASP A 29 5.44 -5.38 -21.96
N PHE A 30 5.73 -4.19 -21.42
CA PHE A 30 7.07 -3.64 -21.34
C PHE A 30 8.03 -4.60 -20.62
N PHE A 31 7.58 -5.25 -19.54
CA PHE A 31 8.34 -6.24 -18.77
C PHE A 31 8.11 -7.70 -19.20
N GLN A 32 7.31 -7.96 -20.24
CA GLN A 32 7.02 -9.30 -20.76
C GLN A 32 6.43 -10.25 -19.70
N VAL A 33 5.61 -9.72 -18.79
CA VAL A 33 5.02 -10.53 -17.69
C VAL A 33 3.69 -11.20 -18.06
N ARG A 34 3.10 -10.86 -19.22
CA ARG A 34 1.90 -11.50 -19.76
C ARG A 34 2.18 -12.92 -20.28
N GLY A 35 1.17 -13.79 -20.17
CA GLY A 35 1.26 -15.19 -20.59
C GLY A 35 2.10 -16.09 -19.65
N GLN A 36 2.59 -15.55 -18.54
CA GLN A 36 3.34 -16.30 -17.54
C GLN A 36 2.42 -17.22 -16.72
N THR A 37 2.96 -18.35 -16.29
CA THR A 37 2.37 -19.20 -15.26
C THR A 37 3.20 -19.15 -13.99
N THR A 38 2.60 -19.48 -12.85
CA THR A 38 3.37 -19.71 -11.63
C THR A 38 4.42 -20.80 -11.86
N ASP A 39 5.64 -20.52 -11.39
CA ASP A 39 6.77 -21.44 -11.39
C ASP A 39 6.95 -22.02 -9.97
N PRO A 40 6.69 -23.31 -9.74
CA PRO A 40 6.77 -23.93 -8.42
C PRO A 40 8.15 -23.80 -7.74
N GLU A 41 9.24 -23.85 -8.50
CA GLU A 41 10.59 -23.73 -7.94
C GLU A 41 10.88 -22.28 -7.55
N LEU A 42 10.45 -21.32 -8.38
CA LEU A 42 10.53 -19.90 -8.02
C LEU A 42 9.66 -19.56 -6.81
N ILE A 43 8.45 -20.11 -6.72
CA ILE A 43 7.57 -19.91 -5.56
C ILE A 43 8.20 -20.49 -4.30
N LYS A 44 8.77 -21.69 -4.37
CA LYS A 44 9.49 -22.31 -3.26
C LYS A 44 10.67 -21.45 -2.80
N ASP A 45 11.43 -20.91 -3.75
CA ASP A 45 12.54 -19.99 -3.47
C ASP A 45 12.03 -18.70 -2.79
N ILE A 46 10.96 -18.08 -3.30
CA ILE A 46 10.36 -16.88 -2.69
C ILE A 46 9.84 -17.19 -1.29
N LEU A 47 9.09 -18.27 -1.10
CA LEU A 47 8.58 -18.67 0.22
C LEU A 47 9.72 -18.90 1.22
N LYS A 48 10.86 -19.44 0.77
CA LYS A 48 11.99 -19.75 1.65
C LYS A 48 12.84 -18.52 1.96
N ASN A 49 13.28 -17.82 0.92
CA ASN A 49 14.35 -16.83 1.00
C ASN A 49 13.83 -15.39 1.12
N ASP A 50 12.62 -15.13 0.61
CA ASP A 50 12.06 -13.78 0.51
C ASP A 50 11.00 -13.52 1.57
N LEU A 51 10.11 -14.50 1.77
CA LEU A 51 8.92 -14.38 2.63
C LEU A 51 9.01 -15.23 3.90
N PHE A 52 10.07 -16.03 4.08
CA PHE A 52 10.23 -16.89 5.27
C PHE A 52 8.95 -17.64 5.66
N PHE A 53 8.18 -18.10 4.67
CA PHE A 53 6.92 -18.82 4.83
C PHE A 53 7.07 -20.32 4.62
N TYR A 54 8.17 -20.78 4.03
CA TYR A 54 8.36 -22.18 3.69
C TYR A 54 8.30 -23.14 4.89
N GLU A 55 8.72 -22.68 6.07
CA GLU A 55 8.65 -23.45 7.32
C GLU A 55 7.32 -23.28 8.07
N SER A 56 6.40 -22.47 7.55
CA SER A 56 5.10 -22.24 8.17
C SER A 56 4.13 -23.35 7.82
N GLU A 57 3.86 -24.27 8.75
CA GLU A 57 2.83 -25.30 8.60
C GLU A 57 1.46 -24.69 8.23
N LEU A 58 1.14 -23.51 8.76
CA LEU A 58 -0.09 -22.79 8.47
C LEU A 58 -0.20 -22.40 6.97
N ILE A 59 0.86 -21.80 6.42
CA ILE A 59 0.86 -21.38 5.00
C ILE A 59 0.91 -22.61 4.09
N MET A 60 1.77 -23.57 4.42
CA MET A 60 1.99 -24.75 3.59
C MET A 60 0.75 -25.67 3.56
N SER A 61 0.07 -25.87 4.69
CA SER A 61 -1.18 -26.67 4.71
C SER A 61 -2.34 -25.98 3.99
N GLU A 62 -2.41 -24.66 4.01
CA GLU A 62 -3.50 -23.91 3.36
C GLU A 62 -3.29 -23.80 1.84
N PHE A 63 -2.05 -23.61 1.39
CA PHE A 63 -1.78 -23.18 0.02
C PHE A 63 -0.86 -24.09 -0.79
N SER A 64 -0.37 -25.23 -0.27
CA SER A 64 0.56 -26.09 -1.00
C SER A 64 0.07 -26.40 -2.43
N ASP A 65 -1.16 -26.86 -2.59
CA ASP A 65 -1.72 -27.19 -3.92
C ASP A 65 -1.82 -25.95 -4.81
N THR A 66 -2.17 -24.81 -4.23
CA THR A 66 -2.24 -23.52 -4.94
C THR A 66 -0.85 -23.03 -5.38
N PHE A 67 0.16 -23.21 -4.54
CA PHE A 67 1.50 -22.68 -4.76
C PHE A 67 2.36 -23.56 -5.66
N PHE A 68 2.15 -24.89 -5.65
CA PHE A 68 2.98 -25.81 -6.41
C PHE A 68 2.30 -26.41 -7.65
N THR A 69 1.03 -26.10 -7.88
CA THR A 69 0.39 -26.34 -9.19
C THR A 69 0.56 -25.10 -10.07
N PRO A 70 1.12 -25.23 -11.29
CA PRO A 70 1.20 -24.11 -12.22
C PRO A 70 -0.18 -23.50 -12.52
N GLN A 71 -0.29 -22.18 -12.38
CA GLN A 71 -1.50 -21.39 -12.60
C GLN A 71 -1.19 -20.21 -13.51
N ARG A 72 -2.13 -19.81 -14.37
CA ARG A 72 -1.97 -18.60 -15.19
C ARG A 72 -1.95 -17.36 -14.30
N LEU A 73 -1.02 -16.45 -14.56
CA LEU A 73 -0.89 -15.19 -13.81
C LEU A 73 -1.66 -14.02 -14.47
N ASP A 74 -2.12 -14.19 -15.71
CA ASP A 74 -2.91 -13.16 -16.43
C ASP A 74 -4.15 -12.68 -15.63
N PRO A 75 -4.96 -13.55 -14.99
CA PRO A 75 -6.11 -13.07 -14.22
C PRO A 75 -5.73 -12.15 -13.05
N LEU A 76 -4.56 -12.35 -12.44
CA LEU A 76 -4.06 -11.45 -11.39
C LEU A 76 -3.66 -10.10 -12.00
N LEU A 77 -2.96 -10.10 -13.13
CA LEU A 77 -2.57 -8.88 -13.85
C LEU A 77 -3.80 -8.10 -14.34
N ASP A 78 -4.81 -8.78 -14.90
CA ASP A 78 -6.07 -8.18 -15.35
C ASP A 78 -6.77 -7.48 -14.19
N SER A 79 -6.86 -8.15 -13.05
CA SER A 79 -7.48 -7.65 -11.83
C SER A 79 -6.74 -6.43 -11.27
N VAL A 80 -5.41 -6.42 -11.30
CA VAL A 80 -4.60 -5.24 -10.91
C VAL A 80 -4.76 -4.11 -11.91
N SER A 81 -4.77 -4.42 -13.21
CA SER A 81 -4.94 -3.45 -14.29
C SER A 81 -6.25 -2.67 -14.15
N GLU A 82 -7.34 -3.41 -13.98
CA GLU A 82 -8.68 -2.87 -13.73
C GLU A 82 -8.70 -1.99 -12.48
N GLY A 83 -8.11 -2.46 -11.37
CA GLY A 83 -7.99 -1.69 -10.13
C GLY A 83 -7.25 -0.38 -10.29
N LEU A 84 -6.06 -0.41 -10.88
CA LEU A 84 -5.26 0.79 -11.10
C LEU A 84 -5.98 1.79 -11.99
N PHE A 85 -6.62 1.30 -13.06
CA PHE A 85 -7.37 2.12 -14.00
C PHE A 85 -8.60 2.76 -13.36
N ASP A 86 -9.48 1.97 -12.75
CA ASP A 86 -10.77 2.44 -12.23
C ASP A 86 -10.63 3.23 -10.92
N LYS A 87 -9.64 2.88 -10.10
CA LYS A 87 -9.57 3.34 -8.70
C LYS A 87 -8.38 4.23 -8.39
N HIS A 88 -7.33 4.23 -9.22
CA HIS A 88 -6.07 4.91 -8.94
C HIS A 88 -5.53 5.72 -10.14
N PRO A 89 -6.29 6.70 -10.67
CA PRO A 89 -5.93 7.44 -11.89
C PRO A 89 -4.57 8.16 -11.82
N ALA A 90 -4.15 8.59 -10.64
CA ALA A 90 -2.83 9.20 -10.44
C ALA A 90 -1.66 8.23 -10.74
N VAL A 91 -1.86 6.93 -10.51
CA VAL A 91 -0.87 5.90 -10.87
C VAL A 91 -0.79 5.75 -12.38
N VAL A 92 -1.93 5.75 -13.07
CA VAL A 92 -2.03 5.66 -14.53
C VAL A 92 -1.34 6.86 -15.20
N GLU A 93 -1.62 8.08 -14.71
CA GLU A 93 -0.97 9.32 -15.19
C GLU A 93 0.55 9.28 -14.97
N PHE A 94 0.99 8.75 -13.82
CA PHE A 94 2.40 8.54 -13.53
C PHE A 94 3.06 7.56 -14.51
N LEU A 95 2.44 6.40 -14.75
CA LEU A 95 2.96 5.39 -15.67
C LEU A 95 3.09 5.95 -17.09
N SER A 96 2.07 6.66 -17.59
CA SER A 96 2.13 7.30 -18.92
C SER A 96 3.29 8.27 -19.01
N SER A 97 3.37 9.20 -18.05
CA SER A 97 4.40 10.23 -18.03
C SER A 97 5.82 9.65 -17.88
N ALA A 98 5.99 8.61 -17.06
CA ALA A 98 7.28 7.98 -16.84
C ALA A 98 7.76 7.19 -18.07
N ILE A 99 6.84 6.53 -18.80
CA ILE A 99 7.14 5.86 -20.07
C ILE A 99 7.50 6.88 -21.15
N GLU A 100 6.68 7.93 -21.32
CA GLU A 100 6.90 8.99 -22.32
C GLU A 100 8.24 9.71 -22.11
N GLN A 101 8.65 9.91 -20.85
CA GLN A 101 9.94 10.52 -20.50
C GLN A 101 11.12 9.53 -20.52
N GLY A 102 10.89 8.25 -20.83
CA GLY A 102 11.92 7.21 -20.84
C GLY A 102 12.58 6.99 -19.47
N LEU A 103 11.85 7.23 -18.37
CA LEU A 103 12.39 7.09 -17.02
C LEU A 103 12.42 5.63 -16.55
N ILE A 104 11.56 4.78 -17.11
CA ILE A 104 11.50 3.34 -16.85
C ILE A 104 12.43 2.63 -17.83
N VAL A 105 13.43 1.92 -17.31
CA VAL A 105 14.43 1.26 -18.14
C VAL A 105 14.06 -0.20 -18.39
N LYS A 106 14.09 -0.59 -19.68
CA LYS A 106 13.89 -1.97 -20.12
C LYS A 106 15.22 -2.67 -20.26
N ASN A 107 15.43 -3.72 -19.48
CA ASN A 107 16.51 -4.68 -19.71
C ASN A 107 16.13 -6.07 -19.17
N GLN A 108 16.94 -7.07 -19.47
CA GLN A 108 16.68 -8.46 -19.06
C GLN A 108 16.58 -8.61 -17.53
N GLU A 109 17.46 -7.93 -16.79
CA GLU A 109 17.45 -7.95 -15.32
C GLU A 109 16.11 -7.44 -14.76
N SER A 110 15.60 -6.32 -15.29
CA SER A 110 14.33 -5.73 -14.89
C SER A 110 13.14 -6.63 -15.19
N ALA A 111 13.19 -7.42 -16.26
CA ALA A 111 12.15 -8.40 -16.60
C ALA A 111 12.13 -9.58 -15.61
N GLU A 112 13.31 -10.09 -15.22
CA GLU A 112 13.40 -11.15 -14.20
C GLU A 112 12.96 -10.68 -12.82
N ILE A 113 13.31 -9.44 -12.44
CA ILE A 113 12.81 -8.81 -11.21
C ILE A 113 11.28 -8.69 -11.27
N ALA A 114 10.72 -8.20 -12.38
CA ALA A 114 9.27 -8.07 -12.56
C ALA A 114 8.58 -9.43 -12.46
N ARG A 115 9.15 -10.49 -13.06
CA ARG A 115 8.65 -11.86 -12.94
C ARG A 115 8.64 -12.34 -11.49
N ARG A 116 9.71 -12.11 -10.73
CA ARG A 116 9.76 -12.48 -9.30
C ARG A 116 8.74 -11.70 -8.48
N ILE A 117 8.61 -10.39 -8.72
CA ILE A 117 7.60 -9.52 -8.08
C ILE A 117 6.20 -10.04 -8.37
N LEU A 118 5.91 -10.47 -9.61
CA LEU A 118 4.60 -11.03 -9.96
C LEU A 118 4.26 -12.30 -9.15
N HIS A 119 5.22 -13.20 -8.97
CA HIS A 119 5.03 -14.39 -8.13
C HIS A 119 4.88 -14.01 -6.64
N CYS A 120 5.60 -12.99 -6.19
CA CYS A 120 5.46 -12.43 -4.85
C CYS A 120 4.05 -11.83 -4.65
N CYS A 121 3.53 -11.09 -5.62
CA CYS A 121 2.14 -10.59 -5.63
C CYS A 121 1.15 -11.74 -5.51
N PHE A 122 1.32 -12.81 -6.28
CA PHE A 122 0.44 -13.99 -6.21
C PHE A 122 0.38 -14.60 -4.79
N ILE A 123 1.53 -14.83 -4.16
CA ILE A 123 1.58 -15.38 -2.79
C ILE A 123 0.95 -14.42 -1.78
N LEU A 124 1.30 -13.13 -1.86
CA LEU A 124 0.85 -12.11 -0.92
C LEU A 124 -0.63 -11.80 -1.07
N ASP A 125 -1.19 -11.86 -2.28
CA ASP A 125 -2.61 -11.70 -2.53
C ASP A 125 -3.40 -12.82 -1.84
N LYS A 126 -3.06 -14.09 -2.07
CA LYS A 126 -3.71 -15.23 -1.41
C LYS A 126 -3.62 -15.20 0.11
N THR A 127 -2.45 -14.84 0.64
CA THR A 127 -2.22 -14.67 2.08
C THR A 127 -3.05 -13.52 2.65
N THR A 128 -3.26 -12.44 1.89
CA THR A 128 -4.04 -11.27 2.32
C THR A 128 -5.53 -11.54 2.24
N GLU A 129 -6.00 -12.15 1.15
CA GLU A 129 -7.39 -12.59 0.99
C GLU A 129 -7.81 -13.49 2.15
N LYS A 130 -6.98 -14.46 2.54
CA LYS A 130 -7.29 -15.35 3.67
C LYS A 130 -7.43 -14.59 4.99
N GLN A 131 -6.56 -13.63 5.27
CA GLN A 131 -6.65 -12.82 6.50
C GLN A 131 -7.85 -11.89 6.52
N LEU A 132 -8.26 -11.37 5.37
CA LEU A 132 -9.45 -10.53 5.26
C LEU A 132 -10.73 -11.30 5.63
N HIS A 133 -10.78 -12.60 5.34
CA HIS A 133 -11.95 -13.45 5.58
C HIS A 133 -11.87 -14.24 6.89
N ASP A 134 -10.68 -14.49 7.43
CA ASP A 134 -10.46 -15.31 8.62
C ASP A 134 -9.45 -14.67 9.59
N TYR A 135 -9.98 -13.92 10.57
CA TYR A 135 -9.15 -13.28 11.60
C TYR A 135 -8.43 -14.29 12.51
N GLN A 136 -8.97 -15.50 12.67
CA GLN A 136 -8.33 -16.55 13.47
C GLN A 136 -7.11 -17.09 12.73
N TRP A 137 -7.18 -17.15 11.41
CA TRP A 137 -6.02 -17.43 10.56
C TRP A 137 -4.97 -16.30 10.67
N SER A 138 -5.38 -15.03 10.66
CA SER A 138 -4.46 -13.90 10.92
C SER A 138 -3.75 -14.04 12.27
N GLU A 139 -4.48 -14.44 13.32
CA GLU A 139 -3.92 -14.66 14.65
C GLU A 139 -2.81 -15.72 14.63
N LYS A 140 -3.08 -16.87 14.00
CA LYS A 140 -2.09 -17.95 13.83
C LYS A 140 -0.88 -17.50 13.01
N LEU A 141 -1.09 -16.68 11.97
CA LEU A 141 0.01 -16.13 11.17
C LEU A 141 0.88 -15.16 11.99
N PHE A 142 0.29 -14.35 12.86
CA PHE A 142 1.07 -13.51 13.78
C PHE A 142 1.85 -14.34 14.80
N ASP A 143 1.24 -15.40 15.32
CA ASP A 143 1.92 -16.34 16.21
C ASP A 143 3.07 -17.10 15.51
N TYR A 144 3.00 -17.28 14.19
CA TYR A 144 4.14 -17.74 13.38
C TYR A 144 5.25 -16.68 13.29
N PHE A 145 4.91 -15.43 12.99
CA PHE A 145 5.92 -14.37 12.82
C PHE A 145 6.69 -14.04 14.09
N HIS A 146 6.04 -14.09 15.26
CA HIS A 146 6.67 -13.65 16.51
C HIS A 146 7.93 -14.47 16.88
N PRO A 147 7.90 -15.81 16.93
CA PRO A 147 9.10 -16.61 17.17
C PRO A 147 10.18 -16.42 16.09
N VAL A 148 9.80 -16.32 14.82
CA VAL A 148 10.74 -16.12 13.71
C VAL A 148 11.48 -14.79 13.87
N ARG A 149 10.76 -13.71 14.19
CA ARG A 149 11.33 -12.39 14.51
C ARG A 149 12.20 -12.41 15.78
N ASP A 150 11.75 -13.12 16.81
CA ASP A 150 12.47 -13.21 18.08
C ASP A 150 13.85 -13.87 17.92
N LYS A 151 13.93 -14.94 17.12
CA LYS A 151 15.18 -15.62 16.72
C LYS A 151 16.15 -14.69 15.99
N LYS A 152 15.65 -13.63 15.36
CA LYS A 152 16.43 -12.60 14.66
C LYS A 152 16.65 -11.34 15.52
N GLY A 153 16.37 -11.42 16.81
CA GLY A 153 16.60 -10.33 17.77
C GLY A 153 15.51 -9.27 17.82
N ILE A 154 14.42 -9.41 17.06
CA ILE A 154 13.29 -8.46 17.05
C ILE A 154 12.23 -8.95 18.05
N LYS A 155 12.19 -8.33 19.22
CA LYS A 155 11.37 -8.77 20.36
C LYS A 155 9.90 -8.35 20.21
N LYS A 156 8.97 -9.22 20.66
CA LYS A 156 7.52 -8.94 20.73
C LYS A 156 7.20 -7.77 21.67
N GLY A 157 6.14 -7.02 21.33
CA GLY A 157 5.61 -5.90 22.11
C GLY A 157 6.09 -4.53 21.63
N VAL A 158 5.27 -3.49 21.80
CA VAL A 158 5.46 -2.18 21.12
C VAL A 158 6.81 -1.54 21.43
N LEU A 159 7.16 -1.32 22.70
CA LEU A 159 8.42 -0.67 23.06
C LEU A 159 9.64 -1.54 22.76
N ARG A 160 9.54 -2.86 23.01
CA ARG A 160 10.65 -3.79 22.76
C ARG A 160 10.92 -3.95 21.27
N SER A 161 9.87 -4.06 20.45
CA SER A 161 9.98 -4.12 18.99
C SER A 161 10.54 -2.81 18.43
N LEU A 162 10.18 -1.64 18.97
CA LEU A 162 10.79 -0.36 18.59
C LEU A 162 12.31 -0.39 18.81
N VAL A 163 12.75 -0.65 20.05
CA VAL A 163 14.18 -0.61 20.42
C VAL A 163 14.97 -1.66 19.64
N THR A 164 14.46 -2.88 19.55
CA THR A 164 15.18 -3.98 18.90
C THR A 164 15.16 -3.89 17.38
N SER A 165 14.06 -3.42 16.77
CA SER A 165 14.04 -3.17 15.32
C SER A 165 14.95 -2.01 14.94
N TYR A 166 15.10 -0.99 15.79
CA TYR A 166 16.10 0.06 15.56
C TYR A 166 17.52 -0.51 15.61
N ARG A 167 17.82 -1.34 16.62
CA ARG A 167 19.13 -2.01 16.72
C ARG A 167 19.45 -2.87 15.49
N VAL A 168 18.44 -3.57 14.96
CA VAL A 168 18.59 -4.46 13.80
C VAL A 168 18.70 -3.67 12.50
N SER A 169 17.84 -2.66 12.30
CA SER A 169 17.76 -1.96 11.01
C SER A 169 18.65 -0.73 10.90
N GLY A 170 19.09 -0.16 12.02
CA GLY A 170 19.74 1.15 12.06
C GLY A 170 18.83 2.31 11.63
N ARG A 171 17.52 2.08 11.42
CA ARG A 171 16.60 3.04 10.82
C ARG A 171 15.41 3.32 11.72
N TRP A 172 15.32 4.55 12.24
CA TRP A 172 14.23 4.99 13.11
C TRP A 172 12.85 4.81 12.49
N PHE A 173 12.69 5.16 11.21
CA PHE A 173 11.42 4.99 10.51
C PHE A 173 10.97 3.52 10.49
N VAL A 174 11.86 2.60 10.12
CA VAL A 174 11.55 1.16 10.09
C VAL A 174 11.13 0.68 11.48
N ALA A 175 11.90 1.06 12.51
CA ALA A 175 11.61 0.71 13.89
C ALA A 175 10.25 1.22 14.38
N ALA A 176 9.94 2.49 14.10
CA ALA A 176 8.66 3.12 14.43
C ALA A 176 7.50 2.43 13.72
N LYS A 177 7.65 2.09 12.44
CA LYS A 177 6.61 1.36 11.69
C LYS A 177 6.35 -0.02 12.27
N VAL A 178 7.39 -0.78 12.61
CA VAL A 178 7.23 -2.12 13.22
C VAL A 178 6.49 -2.04 14.56
N ALA A 179 6.85 -1.09 15.41
CA ALA A 179 6.18 -0.89 16.69
C ALA A 179 4.72 -0.44 16.53
N SER A 180 4.45 0.43 15.55
CA SER A 180 3.10 0.87 15.21
C SER A 180 2.24 -0.30 14.73
N LEU A 181 2.78 -1.16 13.85
CA LEU A 181 2.09 -2.36 13.36
C LEU A 181 1.83 -3.35 14.49
N GLU A 182 2.79 -3.57 15.39
CA GLU A 182 2.59 -4.40 16.58
C GLU A 182 1.41 -3.90 17.43
N LEU A 183 1.31 -2.58 17.64
CA LEU A 183 0.21 -1.97 18.37
C LEU A 183 -1.14 -2.16 17.64
N VAL A 184 -1.15 -1.98 16.32
CA VAL A 184 -2.32 -2.20 15.46
C VAL A 184 -2.78 -3.65 15.55
N SER A 185 -1.91 -4.62 15.29
CA SER A 185 -2.27 -6.04 15.29
C SER A 185 -2.75 -6.52 16.66
N LEU A 186 -2.07 -6.14 17.75
CA LEU A 186 -2.49 -6.52 19.10
C LEU A 186 -3.88 -5.97 19.44
N ARG A 187 -4.20 -4.74 19.02
CA ARG A 187 -5.51 -4.14 19.23
C ARG A 187 -6.59 -4.78 18.36
N TYR A 188 -6.27 -5.07 17.11
CA TYR A 188 -7.15 -5.79 16.20
C TYR A 188 -7.51 -7.16 16.76
N LEU A 189 -6.53 -7.99 17.12
CA LEU A 189 -6.77 -9.32 17.69
C LEU A 189 -7.53 -9.25 19.02
N LYS A 190 -7.15 -8.34 19.93
CA LYS A 190 -7.87 -8.16 21.21
C LYS A 190 -9.34 -7.81 20.99
N ARG A 191 -9.65 -7.06 19.94
CA ARG A 191 -11.02 -6.70 19.56
C ARG A 191 -11.77 -7.90 19.01
N MET A 192 -11.18 -8.62 18.05
CA MET A 192 -11.83 -9.80 17.42
C MET A 192 -12.08 -10.94 18.41
N ARG A 193 -11.23 -11.12 19.43
CA ARG A 193 -11.47 -12.11 20.50
C ARG A 193 -12.58 -11.73 21.48
N LYS A 194 -13.08 -10.49 21.47
CA LYS A 194 -14.07 -10.01 22.44
C LYS A 194 -15.47 -10.51 22.05
N LYS A 195 -15.91 -11.61 22.67
CA LYS A 195 -17.24 -12.22 22.47
C LYS A 195 -18.42 -11.23 22.60
N ASN A 196 -18.27 -10.18 23.43
CA ASN A 196 -19.30 -9.16 23.68
C ASN A 196 -18.84 -7.77 23.21
N PHE A 197 -18.24 -7.68 22.02
CA PHE A 197 -18.01 -6.38 21.40
C PHE A 197 -19.37 -5.73 21.10
N LYS A 198 -19.60 -4.53 21.62
CA LYS A 198 -20.81 -3.72 21.36
C LYS A 198 -20.39 -2.53 20.50
N PRO A 199 -20.65 -2.55 19.18
CA PRO A 199 -20.42 -1.41 18.31
C PRO A 199 -21.06 -0.15 18.90
N GLY A 200 -20.37 0.99 18.80
CA GLY A 200 -20.86 2.28 19.31
C GLY A 200 -20.78 2.49 20.82
N SER A 201 -20.33 1.50 21.59
CA SER A 201 -20.01 1.69 23.03
C SER A 201 -18.95 2.78 23.24
N LEU A 202 -18.87 3.36 24.45
CA LEU A 202 -17.86 4.39 24.76
C LEU A 202 -16.43 3.91 24.51
N SER A 203 -16.14 2.65 24.88
CA SER A 203 -14.83 2.02 24.60
C SER A 203 -14.58 1.87 23.11
N ASP A 204 -15.60 1.55 22.32
CA ASP A 204 -15.48 1.47 20.87
C ASP A 204 -15.21 2.84 20.25
N LYS A 205 -16.00 3.87 20.61
CA LYS A 205 -15.79 5.25 20.13
C LYS A 205 -14.38 5.76 20.44
N PHE A 206 -13.85 5.44 21.63
CA PHE A 206 -12.46 5.78 21.98
C PHE A 206 -11.45 5.04 21.08
N ASN A 207 -11.65 3.75 20.84
CA ASN A 207 -10.82 2.97 19.93
C ASN A 207 -10.86 3.51 18.49
N GLN A 208 -12.04 3.85 17.97
CA GLN A 208 -12.20 4.44 16.64
C GLN A 208 -11.39 5.73 16.48
N LYS A 209 -11.52 6.66 17.44
CA LYS A 209 -10.72 7.90 17.44
C LYS A 209 -9.23 7.62 17.45
N LEU A 210 -8.82 6.61 18.21
CA LEU A 210 -7.43 6.21 18.31
C LEU A 210 -6.91 5.57 17.01
N TRP A 211 -7.73 4.80 16.30
CA TRP A 211 -7.41 4.27 14.97
C TRP A 211 -7.18 5.38 13.94
N VAL A 212 -8.05 6.38 13.91
CA VAL A 212 -7.89 7.56 13.06
C VAL A 212 -6.62 8.33 13.43
N ALA A 213 -6.36 8.52 14.73
CA ALA A 213 -5.15 9.19 15.20
C ALA A 213 -3.87 8.43 14.81
N MET A 214 -3.86 7.11 14.91
CA MET A 214 -2.74 6.27 14.50
C MET A 214 -2.50 6.31 12.99
N LEU A 215 -3.56 6.31 12.18
CA LEU A 215 -3.45 6.50 10.73
C LEU A 215 -2.86 7.89 10.40
N ASN A 216 -3.37 8.95 11.02
CA ASN A 216 -2.84 10.30 10.83
C ASN A 216 -1.38 10.42 11.25
N LEU A 217 -1.00 9.83 12.38
CA LEU A 217 0.40 9.78 12.83
C LEU A 217 1.27 9.07 11.79
N ASN A 218 0.81 7.93 11.26
CA ASN A 218 1.53 7.18 10.24
C ASN A 218 1.78 8.02 8.97
N ILE A 219 0.77 8.79 8.54
CA ILE A 219 0.86 9.70 7.40
C ILE A 219 1.81 10.87 7.71
N TYR A 220 1.70 11.49 8.89
CA TYR A 220 2.58 12.59 9.29
C TYR A 220 4.06 12.19 9.33
N GLU A 221 4.37 11.02 9.87
CA GLU A 221 5.75 10.52 9.94
C GLU A 221 6.38 10.40 8.55
N ALA A 222 5.67 9.81 7.59
CA ALA A 222 6.17 9.70 6.22
C ALA A 222 6.12 11.05 5.48
N THR A 223 5.16 11.92 5.76
CA THR A 223 5.11 13.30 5.22
C THR A 223 6.33 14.12 5.63
N LEU A 224 6.76 13.99 6.89
CA LEU A 224 7.97 14.64 7.40
C LEU A 224 9.22 14.04 6.78
N GLN A 225 9.25 12.72 6.59
CA GLN A 225 10.35 12.06 5.87
C GLN A 225 10.44 12.58 4.43
N ASP A 226 9.34 12.66 3.68
CA ASP A 226 9.29 13.24 2.33
C ASP A 226 9.82 14.68 2.33
N TRP A 227 9.46 15.48 3.34
CA TRP A 227 9.95 16.84 3.48
C TRP A 227 11.48 16.89 3.64
N PHE A 228 12.04 16.07 4.53
CA PHE A 228 13.49 15.98 4.74
C PHE A 228 14.23 15.38 3.54
N SER A 229 13.59 14.48 2.79
CA SER A 229 14.09 13.90 1.54
C SER A 229 13.91 14.83 0.32
N LYS A 230 13.51 16.09 0.52
CA LYS A 230 13.30 17.10 -0.54
C LYS A 230 12.28 16.67 -1.60
N GLN A 231 11.20 16.00 -1.18
CA GLN A 231 10.07 15.60 -2.01
C GLN A 231 8.84 16.46 -1.67
N PRO A 232 8.83 17.76 -1.98
CA PRO A 232 7.81 18.70 -1.48
C PRO A 232 6.42 18.40 -2.01
N GLY A 233 6.29 17.87 -3.24
CA GLY A 233 5.00 17.51 -3.82
C GLY A 233 4.36 16.32 -3.09
N ASN A 234 5.16 15.29 -2.78
CA ASN A 234 4.69 14.15 -2.01
C ASN A 234 4.40 14.53 -0.56
N SER A 235 5.23 15.38 0.04
CA SER A 235 5.00 15.92 1.39
C SER A 235 3.70 16.74 1.49
N GLU A 236 3.42 17.60 0.50
CA GLU A 236 2.16 18.35 0.43
C GLU A 236 0.94 17.41 0.35
N ALA A 237 1.03 16.38 -0.49
CA ALA A 237 -0.01 15.36 -0.61
C ALA A 237 -0.26 14.63 0.72
N GLY A 238 0.80 14.20 1.40
CA GLY A 238 0.73 13.59 2.73
C GLY A 238 0.07 14.52 3.76
N PHE A 239 0.43 15.79 3.77
CA PHE A 239 -0.20 16.78 4.66
C PHE A 239 -1.71 16.92 4.39
N ILE A 240 -2.10 17.04 3.11
CA ILE A 240 -3.51 17.15 2.72
C ILE A 240 -4.29 15.88 3.13
N LEU A 241 -3.73 14.70 2.92
CA LEU A 241 -4.34 13.42 3.34
C LEU A 241 -4.71 13.43 4.83
N THR A 242 -3.86 13.99 5.71
CA THR A 242 -4.19 14.13 7.14
C THR A 242 -5.26 15.16 7.47
N CYS A 243 -5.53 16.10 6.56
CA CYS A 243 -6.59 17.09 6.69
C CYS A 243 -7.92 16.53 6.19
N THR A 244 -7.88 15.71 5.14
CA THR A 244 -9.08 15.17 4.48
C THR A 244 -9.43 13.75 4.91
N ASN A 245 -8.72 13.17 5.88
CA ASN A 245 -9.02 11.83 6.40
C ASN A 245 -10.38 11.83 7.11
N ALA A 246 -11.10 10.71 7.00
CA ALA A 246 -12.34 10.52 7.70
C ALA A 246 -12.19 10.60 9.22
N GLU A 247 -13.23 11.15 9.87
CA GLU A 247 -13.27 11.32 11.33
C GLU A 247 -13.84 10.09 12.05
N ARG A 248 -14.37 9.13 11.30
CA ARG A 248 -15.13 7.99 11.83
C ARG A 248 -14.62 6.70 11.24
N VAL A 249 -14.72 5.67 12.05
CA VAL A 249 -14.48 4.30 11.66
C VAL A 249 -15.71 3.51 12.10
N THR A 250 -16.37 2.78 11.20
CA THR A 250 -17.37 1.79 11.62
C THR A 250 -16.74 0.41 11.68
N ASP A 251 -17.46 -0.49 12.33
CA ASP A 251 -17.02 -1.86 12.47
C ASP A 251 -18.20 -2.82 12.45
N ASP A 252 -18.31 -3.52 11.33
CA ASP A 252 -19.25 -4.62 11.11
C ASP A 252 -18.47 -5.94 10.93
N GLY A 253 -17.40 -6.13 11.72
CA GLY A 253 -16.44 -7.24 11.55
C GLY A 253 -15.26 -6.88 10.64
N GLN A 254 -15.27 -5.67 10.08
CA GLN A 254 -14.19 -5.08 9.29
C GLN A 254 -14.03 -3.62 9.70
N ILE A 255 -12.78 -3.13 9.82
CA ILE A 255 -12.49 -1.75 10.20
C ILE A 255 -12.69 -0.84 8.98
N LEU A 256 -13.86 -0.20 8.86
CA LEU A 256 -14.20 0.66 7.73
C LEU A 256 -13.90 2.11 8.05
N TYR A 257 -13.04 2.76 7.27
CA TYR A 257 -12.63 4.14 7.54
C TYR A 257 -13.52 5.20 6.86
N HIS A 258 -14.46 4.82 5.98
CA HIS A 258 -15.31 5.77 5.25
C HIS A 258 -14.56 6.86 4.46
N ASN A 259 -13.36 6.53 4.00
CA ASN A 259 -12.61 7.42 3.13
C ASN A 259 -13.19 7.37 1.72
N THR A 260 -13.20 8.51 1.03
CA THR A 260 -13.64 8.56 -0.37
C THR A 260 -12.65 7.79 -1.26
N GLN A 261 -13.10 7.34 -2.44
CA GLN A 261 -12.20 6.71 -3.39
C GLN A 261 -11.06 7.66 -3.83
N LEU A 262 -11.34 8.97 -3.95
CA LEU A 262 -10.32 10.00 -4.23
C LEU A 262 -9.23 10.03 -3.14
N TRP A 263 -9.63 9.97 -1.86
CA TRP A 263 -8.68 9.93 -0.75
C TRP A 263 -7.86 8.64 -0.79
N ALA A 264 -8.50 7.49 -1.01
CA ALA A 264 -7.84 6.19 -1.08
C ALA A 264 -6.84 6.12 -2.25
N SER A 265 -7.24 6.61 -3.42
CA SER A 265 -6.39 6.77 -4.60
C SER A 265 -5.16 7.61 -4.31
N LEU A 266 -5.36 8.82 -3.74
CA LEU A 266 -4.24 9.69 -3.37
C LEU A 266 -3.33 9.01 -2.36
N TYR A 267 -3.90 8.34 -1.36
CA TYR A 267 -3.11 7.59 -0.37
C TYR A 267 -2.33 6.45 -1.02
N HIS A 268 -2.88 5.78 -2.03
CA HIS A 268 -2.20 4.74 -2.81
C HIS A 268 -0.96 5.29 -3.53
N THR A 269 -1.14 6.29 -4.39
CA THR A 269 -0.03 6.89 -5.16
C THR A 269 1.00 7.60 -4.28
N TRP A 270 0.56 8.26 -3.20
CA TRP A 270 1.47 8.88 -2.22
C TRP A 270 2.40 7.84 -1.57
N ASN A 271 1.87 6.66 -1.25
CA ASN A 271 2.69 5.59 -0.70
C ASN A 271 3.60 4.94 -1.74
N LEU A 272 3.19 4.83 -3.01
CA LEU A 272 4.09 4.34 -4.07
C LEU A 272 5.30 5.25 -4.23
N CYS A 273 5.10 6.58 -4.23
CA CYS A 273 6.19 7.56 -4.20
C CYS A 273 7.09 7.35 -2.97
N PHE A 274 6.50 7.26 -1.77
CA PHE A 274 7.26 7.06 -0.54
C PHE A 274 8.09 5.76 -0.54
N ILE A 275 7.52 4.65 -1.02
CA ILE A 275 8.23 3.36 -1.14
C ILE A 275 9.44 3.52 -2.08
N THR A 276 9.21 4.09 -3.25
CA THR A 276 10.23 4.36 -4.27
C THR A 276 11.38 5.20 -3.72
N GLY A 277 11.05 6.25 -2.97
CA GLY A 277 11.99 7.22 -2.41
C GLY A 277 12.78 6.70 -1.21
N ASP A 278 12.11 6.05 -0.25
CA ASP A 278 12.66 5.91 1.10
C ASP A 278 12.77 4.46 1.60
N LEU A 279 12.19 3.45 0.94
CA LEU A 279 12.19 2.08 1.48
C LEU A 279 13.15 1.13 0.75
N PRO A 280 13.76 0.15 1.47
CA PRO A 280 14.53 -0.92 0.87
C PRO A 280 13.62 -2.08 0.44
N HIS A 281 14.20 -3.11 -0.19
CA HIS A 281 13.49 -4.34 -0.58
C HIS A 281 12.21 -4.05 -1.37
N LEU A 282 12.35 -3.26 -2.43
CA LEU A 282 11.24 -2.80 -3.25
C LEU A 282 10.46 -3.93 -3.91
N ASP A 283 11.13 -5.06 -4.16
CA ASP A 283 10.55 -6.30 -4.65
C ASP A 283 9.51 -6.91 -3.68
N LEU A 284 9.61 -6.59 -2.39
CA LEU A 284 8.63 -6.93 -1.36
C LEU A 284 7.67 -5.77 -1.06
N MET A 285 8.16 -4.53 -1.16
CA MET A 285 7.39 -3.35 -0.75
C MET A 285 6.42 -2.83 -1.81
N TYR A 286 6.68 -3.04 -3.11
CA TYR A 286 5.70 -2.73 -4.16
C TYR A 286 4.47 -3.66 -4.15
N PRO A 287 4.61 -4.99 -4.04
CA PRO A 287 3.47 -5.91 -3.99
C PRO A 287 2.36 -5.50 -3.01
N LYS A 288 2.69 -4.91 -1.87
CA LYS A 288 1.67 -4.49 -0.87
C LYS A 288 0.63 -3.48 -1.39
N LEU A 289 0.92 -2.83 -2.51
CA LEU A 289 -0.01 -1.92 -3.20
C LEU A 289 -0.47 -2.49 -4.55
N LEU A 290 0.25 -3.45 -5.11
CA LEU A 290 -0.01 -4.01 -6.44
C LEU A 290 -0.67 -5.40 -6.42
N ILE A 291 -1.19 -5.84 -5.28
CA ILE A 291 -2.04 -7.04 -5.20
C ILE A 291 -3.53 -6.67 -5.41
N PRO A 292 -4.32 -7.53 -6.07
CA PRO A 292 -5.77 -7.33 -6.24
C PRO A 292 -6.51 -6.94 -4.97
N ALA A 293 -6.25 -7.63 -3.85
CA ALA A 293 -6.92 -7.36 -2.57
C ALA A 293 -6.79 -5.89 -2.09
N VAL A 294 -5.77 -5.16 -2.56
CA VAL A 294 -5.55 -3.74 -2.22
C VAL A 294 -5.88 -2.81 -3.38
N ALA A 295 -5.42 -3.12 -4.59
CA ALA A 295 -5.68 -2.28 -5.77
C ALA A 295 -7.19 -2.16 -6.03
N ASN A 296 -7.96 -3.23 -5.80
CA ASN A 296 -9.40 -3.26 -6.04
C ASN A 296 -10.24 -2.87 -4.83
N ALA A 297 -9.64 -2.60 -3.68
CA ALA A 297 -10.41 -2.23 -2.49
C ALA A 297 -11.10 -0.86 -2.69
N SER A 298 -12.37 -0.77 -2.29
CA SER A 298 -13.08 0.51 -2.25
C SER A 298 -12.56 1.40 -1.13
N GLY A 299 -12.81 2.70 -1.20
CA GLY A 299 -12.32 3.67 -0.20
C GLY A 299 -12.58 3.27 1.27
N ASP A 300 -13.72 2.66 1.56
CA ASP A 300 -14.09 2.20 2.91
C ASP A 300 -13.23 1.01 3.39
N HIS A 301 -12.90 0.08 2.49
CA HIS A 301 -12.16 -1.15 2.78
C HIS A 301 -10.65 -1.01 2.57
N TYR A 302 -10.22 0.03 1.85
CA TYR A 302 -8.85 0.21 1.40
C TYR A 302 -7.84 0.20 2.56
N ILE A 303 -8.13 0.94 3.64
CA ILE A 303 -7.22 0.98 4.80
C ILE A 303 -7.14 -0.38 5.48
N HIS A 304 -8.24 -1.14 5.56
CA HIS A 304 -8.25 -2.44 6.20
C HIS A 304 -7.39 -3.45 5.44
N ALA A 305 -7.64 -3.62 4.14
CA ALA A 305 -6.84 -4.49 3.27
C ALA A 305 -5.36 -4.10 3.30
N ARG A 306 -5.09 -2.80 3.21
CA ARG A 306 -3.74 -2.25 3.26
C ARG A 306 -3.04 -2.50 4.60
N ALA A 307 -3.73 -2.35 5.73
CA ALA A 307 -3.13 -2.56 7.05
C ALA A 307 -2.71 -4.02 7.26
N ILE A 308 -3.50 -4.98 6.75
CA ILE A 308 -3.17 -6.41 6.80
C ILE A 308 -1.88 -6.68 6.04
N ILE A 309 -1.83 -6.35 4.74
CA ILE A 309 -0.64 -6.63 3.92
C ILE A 309 0.59 -5.85 4.41
N LEU A 310 0.40 -4.63 4.91
CA LEU A 310 1.49 -3.82 5.48
C LEU A 310 2.14 -4.53 6.67
N THR A 311 1.36 -5.21 7.51
CA THR A 311 1.88 -5.97 8.65
C THR A 311 2.72 -7.16 8.19
N ILE A 312 2.29 -7.86 7.13
CA ILE A 312 3.06 -8.95 6.52
C ILE A 312 4.38 -8.38 5.96
N THR A 313 4.31 -7.42 5.04
CA THR A 313 5.50 -6.98 4.31
C THR A 313 6.53 -6.30 5.20
N PHE A 314 6.14 -5.55 6.24
CA PHE A 314 7.12 -5.00 7.18
C PHE A 314 7.73 -6.06 8.10
N SER A 315 6.96 -7.08 8.51
CA SER A 315 7.50 -8.21 9.26
C SER A 315 8.57 -8.93 8.44
N LEU A 316 8.28 -9.17 7.16
CA LEU A 316 9.20 -9.82 6.22
C LEU A 316 10.42 -8.95 5.91
N MET A 317 10.22 -7.67 5.60
CA MET A 317 11.31 -6.73 5.32
C MET A 317 12.28 -6.65 6.50
N THR A 318 11.78 -6.61 7.73
CA THR A 318 12.67 -6.60 8.91
C THR A 318 13.42 -7.90 9.13
N LEU A 319 12.85 -9.05 8.77
CA LEU A 319 13.57 -10.32 8.76
C LEU A 319 14.68 -10.33 7.70
N ARG A 320 14.43 -9.77 6.51
CA ARG A 320 15.45 -9.63 5.47
C ARG A 320 16.62 -8.76 5.94
N ILE A 321 16.31 -7.59 6.51
CA ILE A 321 17.31 -6.69 7.09
C ILE A 321 18.09 -7.39 8.21
N ALA A 322 17.41 -8.13 9.10
CA ALA A 322 18.08 -8.87 10.18
C ALA A 322 19.01 -9.99 9.67
N ASN A 323 18.76 -10.49 8.46
CA ASN A 323 19.59 -11.47 7.78
C ASN A 323 20.67 -10.85 6.89
N ASN A 324 20.83 -9.52 6.92
CA ASN A 324 21.71 -8.77 6.01
C ASN A 324 21.47 -9.09 4.53
N GLN A 325 20.23 -9.44 4.16
CA GLN A 325 19.89 -9.64 2.76
C GLN A 325 19.94 -8.27 2.06
N PRO A 326 20.57 -8.15 0.88
CA PRO A 326 20.55 -6.91 0.12
C PRO A 326 19.16 -6.67 -0.49
N SER A 327 18.92 -5.43 -0.93
CA SER A 327 17.75 -5.17 -1.79
C SER A 327 17.97 -5.85 -3.14
N ALA A 328 16.90 -6.43 -3.72
CA ALA A 328 17.02 -7.17 -4.97
C ALA A 328 17.41 -6.27 -6.15
N PHE A 329 17.07 -4.97 -6.09
CA PHE A 329 17.40 -4.00 -7.11
C PHE A 329 17.37 -2.57 -6.56
N GLU A 330 17.95 -1.65 -7.33
CA GLU A 330 17.82 -0.21 -7.16
C GLU A 330 17.05 0.39 -8.33
N ILE A 331 16.28 1.44 -8.05
CA ILE A 331 15.49 2.12 -9.07
C ILE A 331 16.40 3.05 -9.87
N GLN A 332 16.51 2.78 -11.17
CA GLN A 332 17.13 3.72 -12.09
C GLN A 332 16.28 4.99 -12.21
N ASN A 333 16.91 6.16 -12.35
CA ASN A 333 16.23 7.45 -12.37
C ASN A 333 15.36 7.75 -11.13
N LYS A 334 15.65 7.13 -9.97
CA LYS A 334 14.87 7.26 -8.73
C LYS A 334 14.46 8.69 -8.40
N GLU A 335 15.39 9.64 -8.42
CA GLU A 335 15.09 11.04 -8.09
C GLU A 335 14.09 11.67 -9.06
N LYS A 336 14.26 11.44 -10.37
CA LYS A 336 13.34 11.94 -11.40
C LYS A 336 11.96 11.31 -11.27
N LEU A 337 11.89 10.01 -11.01
CA LEU A 337 10.63 9.30 -10.76
C LEU A 337 9.92 9.84 -9.52
N CYS A 338 10.65 10.06 -8.40
CA CYS A 338 10.05 10.64 -7.19
C CYS A 338 9.55 12.06 -7.43
N ASN A 339 10.29 12.89 -8.17
CA ASN A 339 9.88 14.25 -8.50
C ASN A 339 8.60 14.24 -9.36
N LEU A 340 8.55 13.41 -10.41
CA LEU A 340 7.37 13.23 -11.25
C LEU A 340 6.15 12.78 -10.42
N TRP A 341 6.35 11.80 -9.55
CA TRP A 341 5.30 11.35 -8.63
C TRP A 341 4.84 12.48 -7.70
N GLY A 342 5.78 13.26 -7.17
CA GLY A 342 5.48 14.39 -6.28
C GLY A 342 4.63 15.46 -6.95
N GLU A 343 4.91 15.78 -8.21
CA GLU A 343 4.12 16.72 -9.01
C GLU A 343 2.69 16.22 -9.23
N ILE A 344 2.55 14.96 -9.65
CA ILE A 344 1.24 14.31 -9.84
C ILE A 344 0.48 14.24 -8.52
N ASN A 345 1.11 13.76 -7.44
CA ASN A 345 0.48 13.64 -6.13
C ASN A 345 0.02 15.01 -5.60
N ARG A 346 0.80 16.07 -5.82
CA ARG A 346 0.40 17.46 -5.48
C ARG A 346 -0.87 17.88 -6.24
N LYS A 347 -0.95 17.62 -7.54
CA LYS A 347 -2.13 17.92 -8.37
C LYS A 347 -3.38 17.25 -7.78
N TYR A 348 -3.35 15.93 -7.60
CA TYR A 348 -4.49 15.18 -7.06
C TYR A 348 -4.82 15.55 -5.61
N ALA A 349 -3.82 15.92 -4.80
CA ALA A 349 -4.05 16.39 -3.44
C ALA A 349 -4.82 17.72 -3.40
N ARG A 350 -4.46 18.68 -4.27
CA ARG A 350 -5.18 19.96 -4.36
C ARG A 350 -6.60 19.78 -4.87
N GLU A 351 -6.81 18.87 -5.82
CA GLU A 351 -8.15 18.48 -6.29
C GLU A 351 -8.99 17.88 -5.16
N LEU A 352 -8.43 16.92 -4.40
CA LEU A 352 -9.11 16.33 -3.24
C LEU A 352 -9.50 17.41 -2.22
N LEU A 353 -8.58 18.31 -1.88
CA LEU A 353 -8.85 19.39 -0.93
C LEU A 353 -10.00 20.28 -1.42
N ALA A 354 -9.99 20.68 -2.70
CA ALA A 354 -11.04 21.51 -3.29
C ALA A 354 -12.41 20.82 -3.30
N VAL A 355 -12.46 19.51 -3.60
CA VAL A 355 -13.71 18.73 -3.58
C VAL A 355 -14.28 18.63 -2.17
N GLU A 356 -13.44 18.36 -1.18
CA GLU A 356 -13.89 18.22 0.21
C GLU A 356 -14.31 19.57 0.82
N GLU A 357 -13.65 20.67 0.46
CA GLU A 357 -14.08 22.03 0.83
C GLU A 357 -15.44 22.40 0.23
N LYS A 358 -15.67 22.08 -1.06
CA LYS A 358 -16.98 22.30 -1.72
C LYS A 358 -18.12 21.52 -1.06
N LYS A 359 -17.83 20.32 -0.53
CA LYS A 359 -18.80 19.50 0.22
C LYS A 359 -19.09 20.04 1.63
N GLY A 360 -18.53 21.18 2.03
CA GLY A 360 -18.76 21.80 3.33
C GLY A 360 -18.15 21.02 4.50
N ARG A 361 -17.31 20.01 4.23
CA ARG A 361 -16.56 19.33 5.29
C ARG A 361 -15.50 20.30 5.79
N LYS A 362 -15.43 20.50 7.11
CA LYS A 362 -14.35 21.29 7.74
C LYS A 362 -13.04 20.50 7.68
N THR A 363 -12.43 20.42 6.51
CA THR A 363 -11.21 19.64 6.22
C THR A 363 -9.99 20.18 6.94
N MET A 364 -9.89 21.49 7.15
CA MET A 364 -8.67 22.08 7.68
C MET A 364 -8.97 23.09 8.78
N GLY A 365 -8.71 22.68 10.04
CA GLY A 365 -8.71 23.57 11.19
C GLY A 365 -7.72 24.73 11.00
N TRP A 366 -7.98 25.86 11.66
CA TRP A 366 -7.20 27.11 11.47
C TRP A 366 -5.68 26.91 11.58
N PHE A 367 -5.22 26.11 12.56
CA PHE A 367 -3.80 25.82 12.74
C PHE A 367 -3.19 25.06 11.55
N LYS A 368 -3.84 24.00 11.08
CA LYS A 368 -3.39 23.24 9.88
C LYS A 368 -3.39 24.13 8.64
N ARG A 369 -4.39 25.01 8.50
CA ARG A 369 -4.46 25.99 7.40
C ARG A 369 -3.32 27.00 7.43
N MET A 370 -2.92 27.44 8.62
CA MET A 370 -1.75 28.31 8.77
C MET A 370 -0.46 27.60 8.34
N ILE A 371 -0.26 26.35 8.77
CA ILE A 371 0.90 25.54 8.36
C ILE A 371 0.90 25.38 6.84
N TYR A 372 -0.23 24.95 6.25
CA TYR A 372 -0.36 24.74 4.83
C TYR A 372 0.05 25.98 4.01
N LYS A 373 -0.49 27.15 4.38
CA LYS A 373 -0.15 28.43 3.72
C LYS A 373 1.34 28.79 3.85
N LYS A 374 1.94 28.57 5.02
CA LYS A 374 3.35 28.93 5.27
C LYS A 374 4.34 27.99 4.59
N VAL A 375 3.97 26.73 4.44
CA VAL A 375 4.88 25.66 4.02
C VAL A 375 4.75 25.35 2.53
N TYR A 376 3.53 25.30 1.99
CA TYR A 376 3.27 24.75 0.65
C TYR A 376 2.73 25.74 -0.40
N LEU A 377 2.25 26.93 0.02
CA LEU A 377 1.73 27.96 -0.89
C LEU A 377 2.69 29.12 -1.13
N LYS A 378 3.99 28.89 -0.96
CA LYS A 378 5.03 29.90 -1.21
C LYS A 378 5.45 29.94 -2.68
#